data_AF-A0A7V9M390-F1
#
_entry.id   AF-A0A7V9M390-F1
#
_cell.length_a   1.000
_cell.length_b   1.000
_cell.length_c   1.000
_cell.angle_alpha   90.00
_cell.angle_beta   90.00
_cell.angle_gamma   90.00
#
_symmetry.space_group_name_H-M   'P 1'
#
loop_
_entity.id
_entity.type
_entity.pdbx_description
1 polymer ?
#
loop_
_entity_poly.entity_id
_entity_poly.type
_entity_poly.pdbx_seq_one_letter_code
_entity_poly.pdbx_strand_id
1 'polypeptide(L)' 'FYYIEYGIAQLGAIGMWMQYKKDPEKALDNYMNALSFGGTKTLPQLYEAAGLQFDFSPENIKTLMDFVSNEMEKI' A
#
# COMPACT_ATOMS: atom_id res chain seq x y z
N PHE A 1 5.54 11.32 17.95
CA PHE A 1 4.74 10.10 17.68
C PHE A 1 3.95 10.13 16.37
N TYR A 2 3.69 11.29 15.73
CA TYR A 2 3.01 11.35 14.41
C TYR A 2 3.82 10.87 13.19
N TYR A 3 5.15 10.80 13.27
CA TYR A 3 5.97 10.52 12.08
C TYR A 3 5.87 9.07 11.58
N ILE A 4 5.64 8.12 12.50
CA ILE A 4 5.55 6.69 12.16
C ILE A 4 4.32 6.39 11.30
N GLU A 5 3.24 7.15 11.47
CA GLU A 5 2.00 7.01 10.71
C GLU A 5 2.23 7.34 9.24
N TYR A 6 3.05 8.35 8.94
CA TYR A 6 3.46 8.66 7.56
C TYR A 6 4.30 7.54 6.95
N GLY A 7 5.20 6.93 7.72
CA GLY A 7 5.97 5.79 7.26
C GLY A 7 5.09 4.60 6.90
N ILE A 8 4.12 4.28 7.77
CA ILE A 8 3.14 3.23 7.52
C ILE A 8 2.32 3.56 6.27
N ALA A 9 1.72 4.75 6.22
CA ALA A 9 0.90 5.20 5.09
C ALA A 9 1.67 5.19 3.77
N GLN A 10 2.95 5.57 3.77
CA GLN A 10 3.82 5.51 2.59
C GLN A 10 4.02 4.08 2.10
N LEU A 11 4.24 3.11 2.99
CA LEU A 11 4.35 1.70 2.59
C LEU A 11 3.02 1.18 2.00
N GLY A 12 1.89 1.59 2.57
CA GLY A 12 0.57 1.29 2.00
C GLY A 12 0.39 1.89 0.60
N ALA A 13 0.76 3.16 0.41
CA ALA A 13 0.68 3.85 -0.87
C ALA A 13 1.58 3.21 -1.94
N ILE A 14 2.80 2.81 -1.59
CA ILE A 14 3.70 2.09 -2.50
C ILE A 14 3.10 0.72 -2.87
N GLY A 15 2.51 0.01 -1.91
CA GLY A 15 1.80 -1.24 -2.17
C GLY A 15 0.65 -1.07 -3.17
N MET A 16 -0.17 0.00 -3.01
CA MET A 16 -1.23 0.34 -3.97
C MET A 16 -0.66 0.69 -5.35
N TRP A 17 0.43 1.44 -5.40
CA TRP A 17 1.09 1.77 -6.67
C TRP A 17 1.61 0.52 -7.37
N MET A 18 2.26 -0.39 -6.64
CA MET A 18 2.70 -1.69 -7.17
C MET A 18 1.53 -2.53 -7.68
N GLN A 19 0.40 -2.55 -6.96
CA GLN A 19 -0.83 -3.20 -7.40
C GLN A 19 -1.37 -2.58 -8.70
N TYR A 20 -1.41 -1.25 -8.80
CA TYR A 20 -1.85 -0.51 -9.98
C TYR A 20 -0.98 -0.79 -11.20
N LYS A 21 0.35 -0.90 -11.03
CA LYS A 21 1.26 -1.29 -12.13
C LYS A 21 0.99 -2.69 -12.68
N LYS A 22 0.37 -3.57 -11.89
CA LYS A 22 0.03 -4.95 -12.28
C LYS A 22 -1.38 -5.05 -12.87
N ASP A 23 -2.35 -4.43 -12.23
CA ASP A 23 -3.78 -4.48 -12.59
C ASP A 23 -4.45 -3.16 -12.16
N PRO A 24 -4.58 -2.17 -13.07
CA PRO A 24 -5.12 -0.86 -12.76
C PRO A 24 -6.56 -0.87 -12.26
N GLU A 25 -7.43 -1.68 -12.88
CA GLU A 25 -8.85 -1.74 -12.54
C GLU A 25 -9.03 -2.31 -11.14
N LYS A 26 -8.38 -3.45 -10.85
CA LYS A 26 -8.43 -4.06 -9.53
C LYS A 26 -7.84 -3.17 -8.44
N ALA A 27 -6.78 -2.41 -8.76
CA ALA A 27 -6.19 -1.49 -7.80
C ALA A 27 -7.14 -0.34 -7.42
N LEU A 28 -7.88 0.18 -8.40
CA LEU A 28 -8.89 1.21 -8.15
C LEU A 28 -10.08 0.64 -7.37
N ASP A 29 -10.54 -0.58 -7.68
CA ASP A 29 -11.61 -1.24 -6.94
C ASP A 29 -11.24 -1.44 -5.46
N ASN A 30 -10.03 -1.94 -5.20
CA ASN A 30 -9.50 -2.10 -3.85
C ASN A 30 -9.38 -0.77 -3.11
N TYR A 31 -8.89 0.27 -3.79
CA TYR A 31 -8.78 1.62 -3.24
C TYR A 31 -10.15 2.15 -2.81
N MET A 32 -11.15 2.07 -3.69
CA MET A 32 -12.50 2.53 -3.43
C MET A 32 -13.18 1.71 -2.32
N ASN A 33 -12.95 0.40 -2.28
CA ASN A 33 -13.43 -0.47 -1.20
C ASN A 33 -12.86 -0.03 0.15
N ALA A 34 -11.54 0.16 0.26
CA ALA A 34 -10.90 0.62 1.49
C ALA A 34 -11.43 2.00 1.93
N LEU A 35 -11.56 2.94 0.99
CA LEU A 35 -12.11 4.28 1.27
C LEU A 35 -13.55 4.25 1.77
N SER A 36 -14.38 3.33 1.27
CA SER A 36 -15.79 3.23 1.65
C SER A 36 -16.00 2.96 3.15
N PHE A 37 -15.00 2.39 3.83
CA PHE A 37 -15.06 2.13 5.27
C PHE A 37 -14.80 3.39 6.13
N GLY A 38 -14.22 4.45 5.58
CA GLY A 38 -13.85 5.65 6.34
C GLY A 38 -13.05 5.30 7.61
N GLY A 39 -13.46 5.86 8.75
CA GLY A 39 -12.84 5.61 10.07
C GLY A 39 -13.42 4.42 10.84
N THR A 40 -14.21 3.53 10.22
CA THR A 40 -14.95 2.47 10.93
C THR A 40 -14.20 1.15 11.08
N LYS A 41 -13.00 1.04 10.48
CA LYS A 41 -12.16 -0.16 10.50
C LYS A 41 -10.80 0.13 11.12
N THR A 42 -10.17 -0.90 11.68
CA THR A 42 -8.79 -0.79 12.15
C THR A 42 -7.83 -0.68 10.97
N LEU A 43 -6.63 -0.15 11.21
CA LEU A 43 -5.64 0.02 10.14
C LEU A 43 -5.28 -1.28 9.41
N PRO A 44 -5.06 -2.44 10.09
CA PRO A 44 -4.83 -3.71 9.39
C PRO A 44 -6.01 -4.13 8.49
N GLN A 45 -7.24 -3.90 8.95
CA GLN A 45 -8.45 -4.21 8.16
C GLN A 45 -8.58 -3.30 6.93
N LEU A 46 -8.17 -2.04 7.03
CA LEU A 46 -8.11 -1.14 5.88
C LEU A 46 -7.05 -1.58 4.86
N TYR A 47 -5.89 -2.08 5.31
CA TYR A 47 -4.88 -2.66 4.43
C TYR A 47 -5.43 -3.88 3.69
N GLU A 48 -6.06 -4.81 4.41
CA GLU A 48 -6.68 -5.99 3.82
C GLU A 48 -7.76 -5.61 2.81
N ALA A 49 -8.63 -4.64 3.13
CA ALA A 49 -9.66 -4.12 2.23
C ALA A 49 -9.07 -3.47 0.96
N ALA A 50 -7.86 -2.91 1.06
CA ALA A 50 -7.09 -2.37 -0.06
C ALA A 50 -6.32 -3.47 -0.83
N GLY A 51 -6.49 -4.75 -0.48
CA GLY A 51 -5.77 -5.85 -1.10
C GLY A 51 -4.26 -5.84 -0.78
N LEU A 52 -3.89 -5.25 0.34
CA LEU A 52 -2.53 -5.18 0.87
C LEU A 52 -2.37 -6.04 2.12
N GLN A 53 -1.12 -6.31 2.49
CA GLN A 53 -0.79 -6.95 3.76
C GLN A 53 -0.28 -5.90 4.75
N PHE A 54 -0.80 -5.93 5.97
CA PHE A 54 -0.28 -5.12 7.09
C PHE A 54 0.99 -5.79 7.65
N ASP A 55 2.03 -5.85 6.83
CA ASP A 55 3.30 -6.51 7.12
C ASP A 55 4.46 -5.50 6.97
N PHE A 56 5.22 -5.33 8.05
CA PHE A 56 6.40 -4.47 8.10
C PHE A 56 7.68 -5.28 8.31
N SER A 57 7.65 -6.58 7.96
CA SER A 57 8.83 -7.42 7.90
C SER A 57 9.91 -6.79 6.99
N PRO A 58 11.20 -6.96 7.30
CA PRO A 58 12.29 -6.51 6.44
C PRO A 58 12.14 -6.99 5.00
N GLU A 59 11.64 -8.22 4.80
CA GLU A 59 11.42 -8.84 3.51
C GLU A 59 10.35 -8.12 2.68
N ASN A 60 9.20 -7.79 3.29
CA ASN A 60 8.14 -7.07 2.60
C ASN A 60 8.56 -5.63 2.29
N ILE A 61 9.21 -4.94 3.24
CA ILE A 61 9.74 -3.58 3.01
C ILE A 61 10.76 -3.60 1.87
N LYS A 62 11.67 -4.58 1.85
CA LYS A 62 12.65 -4.71 0.76
C LYS A 62 11.95 -4.84 -0.60
N THR A 63 10.91 -5.67 -0.68
CA THR A 63 10.13 -5.85 -1.91
C THR A 63 9.54 -4.53 -2.41
N LEU A 64 8.95 -3.74 -1.51
CA LEU A 64 8.41 -2.41 -1.85
C LEU A 64 9.50 -1.44 -2.30
N MET A 65 10.65 -1.42 -1.62
CA MET A 65 11.76 -0.53 -1.98
C MET A 65 12.43 -0.93 -3.30
N ASP A 66 12.62 -2.23 -3.55
CA ASP A 66 13.12 -2.74 -4.83
C ASP A 66 12.19 -2.32 -5.97
N PHE A 67 10.87 -2.42 -5.77
CA PHE A 67 9.88 -1.94 -6.74
C PHE A 67 10.03 -0.44 -7.03
N VAL A 68 10.15 0.41 -5.99
CA VAL A 68 10.35 1.85 -6.17
C VAL A 68 11.63 2.14 -6.97
N SER A 69 12.75 1.53 -6.59
CA SER A 69 14.03 1.69 -7.28
C SER A 69 13.92 1.31 -8.76
N ASN A 70 13.30 0.16 -9.05
CA ASN A 70 13.10 -0.31 -10.42
C ASN A 70 12.21 0.62 -11.26
N GLU A 71 11.20 1.28 -10.66
CA GLU A 71 10.37 2.25 -11.37
C GLU A 71 11.08 3.60 -11.55
N MET A 72 11.94 4.01 -10.61
CA MET A 72 12.76 5.21 -10.74
C MET A 72 13.81 5.09 -11.86
N GLU A 73 14.40 3.91 -12.05
CA GLU A 73 15.36 3.66 -13.14
C GLU A 73 14.74 3.71 -14.55
N LYS A 74 13.41 3.64 -14.66
CA LYS A 74 12.69 3.73 -15.94
C LYS A 74 12.44 5.17 -16.40
N ILE A 75 12.79 6.16 -15.56
CA ILE A 75 12.64 7.59 -15.81
C ILE A 75 14.00 8.14 -16.29
#